data_AF-A0A8S3FE34-F1
#
_entry.id   AF-A0A8S3FE34-F1
#
_cell.length_a   1.000
_cell.length_b   1.000
_cell.length_c   1.000
_cell.angle_alpha   90.00
_cell.angle_beta   90.00
_cell.angle_gamma   90.00
#
_symmetry.space_group_name_H-M   'P 1'
#
loop_
_entity.id
_entity.type
_entity.pdbx_description
1 polymer ?
#
loop_
_entity_poly.entity_id
_entity_poly.type
_entity_poly.pdbx_seq_one_letter_code
_entity_poly.pdbx_strand_id
1 'polypeptide(L)'
;PTPILRVLRHVLREKQLEIQERKLLILIATDGVPTNENGQQDTKSLEHALRHERNPINRIPVTIIACTDDNECIGYLNHWDKKIPNLDVADDYKSERQEIQKVQGKDFPFSFGDYVVKVLMGAVDSWFDTLDERPVTTSGPTGRRTNKAKSKSSCTIL
;
A
#
# COMPACT_ATOMS: atom_id res chain seq x y z
N PRO A 1 7.74 20.62 -10.55
CA PRO A 1 6.93 19.68 -11.37
C PRO A 1 7.12 18.26 -10.84
N THR A 2 6.09 17.43 -10.91
CA THR A 2 6.03 16.08 -10.30
C THR A 2 5.78 15.04 -11.41
N PRO A 3 6.80 14.65 -12.18
CA PRO A 3 6.63 13.93 -13.46
C PRO A 3 6.45 12.41 -13.27
N ILE A 4 5.56 11.98 -12.37
CA ILE A 4 5.37 10.56 -11.99
C ILE A 4 5.05 9.71 -13.22
N LEU A 5 4.13 10.16 -14.09
CA LEU A 5 3.71 9.41 -15.27
C LEU A 5 4.88 9.12 -16.23
N ARG A 6 5.75 10.12 -16.47
CA ARG A 6 6.93 9.97 -17.33
C ARG A 6 7.88 8.92 -16.78
N VAL A 7 8.14 8.96 -15.47
CA VAL A 7 9.03 8.01 -14.79
C VAL A 7 8.42 6.61 -14.77
N LEU A 8 7.13 6.47 -14.45
CA LEU A 8 6.42 5.19 -14.46
C LEU A 8 6.51 4.51 -15.84
N ARG A 9 6.18 5.24 -16.91
CA ARG A 9 6.30 4.72 -18.29
C ARG A 9 7.72 4.37 -18.69
N HIS A 10 8.71 5.09 -18.16
CA HIS A 10 10.11 4.75 -18.40
C HIS A 10 10.47 3.41 -17.74
N VAL A 11 10.14 3.24 -16.46
CA VAL A 11 10.39 2.01 -15.69
C VAL A 11 9.68 0.81 -16.33
N LEU A 12 8.41 0.95 -16.70
CA LEU A 12 7.64 -0.13 -17.35
C LEU A 12 8.29 -0.59 -18.65
N ARG A 13 8.78 0.35 -19.48
CA ARG A 13 9.48 0.03 -20.73
C ARG A 13 10.86 -0.59 -20.47
N GLU A 14 11.61 -0.04 -19.53
CA GLU A 14 12.95 -0.52 -19.21
C GLU A 14 12.92 -1.95 -18.64
N LYS A 15 11.93 -2.27 -17.82
CA LYS A 15 11.78 -3.56 -17.14
C LYS A 15 10.88 -4.56 -17.86
N GLN A 16 10.51 -4.29 -19.11
CA GLN A 16 9.53 -5.07 -19.85
C GLN A 16 9.91 -6.56 -19.97
N LEU A 17 11.21 -6.86 -20.11
CA LEU A 17 11.70 -8.24 -20.20
C LEU A 17 11.66 -8.92 -18.83
N GLU A 18 12.11 -8.25 -17.77
CA GLU A 18 12.12 -8.77 -16.40
C GLU A 18 10.70 -9.02 -15.87
N ILE A 19 9.72 -8.22 -16.29
CA ILE A 19 8.31 -8.42 -15.95
C ILE A 19 7.81 -9.78 -16.44
N GLN A 20 8.34 -10.32 -17.55
CA GLN A 20 7.96 -11.66 -18.04
C GLN A 20 8.51 -12.77 -17.14
N GLU A 21 9.69 -12.57 -16.56
CA GLU A 21 10.38 -13.59 -15.76
C GLU A 21 10.00 -13.54 -14.29
N ARG A 22 9.93 -12.35 -13.69
CA ARG A 22 9.60 -12.12 -12.27
C ARG A 22 8.56 -11.01 -12.09
N LYS A 23 8.00 -10.90 -10.88
CA LYS A 23 7.13 -9.77 -10.53
C LYS A 23 7.95 -8.51 -10.29
N LEU A 24 7.38 -7.35 -10.59
CA LEU A 24 7.98 -6.03 -10.37
C LEU A 24 7.11 -5.24 -9.40
N LEU A 25 7.54 -5.10 -8.14
CA LEU A 25 6.93 -4.16 -7.21
C LEU A 25 7.47 -2.75 -7.49
N ILE A 26 6.58 -1.79 -7.72
CA ILE A 26 6.94 -0.39 -7.90
C ILE A 26 6.51 0.39 -6.67
N LEU A 27 7.46 1.06 -6.02
CA LEU A 27 7.20 1.98 -4.93
C LEU A 27 7.31 3.41 -5.44
N ILE A 28 6.25 4.21 -5.29
CA ILE A 28 6.23 5.62 -5.70
C ILE A 28 6.09 6.47 -4.44
N ALA A 29 7.19 7.08 -3.99
CA ALA A 29 7.15 8.07 -2.93
C ALA A 29 6.93 9.47 -3.54
N THR A 30 5.89 10.18 -3.11
CA THR A 30 5.54 11.50 -3.64
C THR A 30 4.93 12.42 -2.58
N ASP A 31 5.23 13.71 -2.65
CA ASP A 31 4.73 14.76 -1.76
C ASP A 31 3.70 15.68 -2.44
N GLY A 32 3.34 15.42 -3.70
CA GLY A 32 2.44 16.30 -4.45
C GLY A 32 1.74 15.66 -5.65
N VAL A 33 0.92 16.49 -6.30
CA VAL A 33 0.06 16.11 -7.43
C VAL A 33 0.91 15.89 -8.69
N PRO A 34 0.69 14.80 -9.46
CA PRO A 34 1.40 14.57 -10.72
C PRO A 34 1.19 15.71 -11.71
N THR A 35 2.25 16.07 -12.43
CA THR A 35 2.20 17.09 -13.48
C THR A 35 2.68 16.54 -14.82
N ASN A 36 2.11 17.06 -15.92
CA ASN A 36 2.58 16.81 -17.28
C ASN A 36 3.88 17.61 -17.60
N GLU A 37 4.36 17.48 -18.85
CA GLU A 37 5.58 18.17 -19.32
C GLU A 37 5.47 19.70 -19.29
N ASN A 38 4.25 20.24 -19.31
CA ASN A 38 3.99 21.69 -19.19
C ASN A 38 3.84 22.12 -17.72
N GLY A 39 4.03 21.23 -16.76
CA GLY A 39 3.86 21.50 -15.32
C GLY A 39 2.40 21.60 -14.86
N GLN A 40 1.43 21.24 -15.70
CA GLN A 40 0.01 21.24 -15.33
C GLN A 40 -0.37 19.94 -14.64
N GLN A 41 -1.26 20.00 -13.65
CA GLN A 41 -1.75 18.81 -12.94
C GLN A 41 -2.38 17.80 -13.90
N ASP A 42 -2.01 16.53 -13.77
CA ASP A 42 -2.41 15.47 -14.69
C ASP A 42 -2.63 14.14 -13.98
N THR A 43 -3.54 14.15 -12.99
CA THR A 43 -3.94 12.95 -12.24
C THR A 43 -4.63 11.92 -13.13
N LYS A 44 -5.43 12.36 -14.11
CA LYS A 44 -6.18 11.48 -15.02
C LYS A 44 -5.27 10.60 -15.87
N SER A 45 -4.19 11.15 -16.43
CA SER A 45 -3.27 10.36 -17.25
C SER A 45 -2.46 9.39 -16.40
N LEU A 46 -2.11 9.76 -15.17
CA LEU A 46 -1.50 8.82 -14.23
C LEU A 46 -2.45 7.69 -13.85
N GLU A 47 -3.72 8.00 -13.56
CA GLU A 47 -4.74 6.98 -13.28
C GLU A 47 -4.88 6.00 -14.45
N HIS A 48 -4.95 6.53 -15.67
CA HIS A 48 -5.04 5.71 -16.87
C HIS A 48 -3.85 4.76 -16.99
N ALA A 49 -2.63 5.23 -16.77
CA ALA A 49 -1.44 4.40 -16.83
C ALA A 49 -1.44 3.31 -15.75
N LEU A 50 -1.81 3.65 -14.51
CA LEU A 50 -1.93 2.69 -13.41
C LEU A 50 -3.00 1.62 -13.69
N ARG A 51 -4.07 1.94 -14.43
CA ARG A 51 -5.13 0.98 -14.78
C ARG A 51 -4.79 0.11 -16.00
N HIS A 52 -4.15 0.68 -17.01
CA HIS A 52 -4.14 0.10 -18.35
C HIS A 52 -2.74 -0.19 -18.91
N GLU A 53 -1.69 0.46 -18.40
CA GLU A 53 -0.34 0.31 -18.93
C GLU A 53 0.51 -0.71 -18.14
N ARG A 54 0.03 -1.14 -16.96
CA ARG A 54 0.64 -2.24 -16.20
C ARG A 54 0.23 -3.59 -16.80
N ASN A 55 1.06 -4.13 -17.69
CA ASN A 55 0.75 -5.35 -18.42
C ASN A 55 1.82 -6.46 -18.24
N PRO A 56 1.47 -7.62 -17.66
CA PRO A 56 0.18 -7.97 -17.06
C PRO A 56 0.03 -7.39 -15.64
N ILE A 57 -1.17 -6.91 -15.31
CA ILE A 57 -1.42 -6.10 -14.10
C ILE A 57 -1.09 -6.84 -12.79
N ASN A 58 -1.32 -8.15 -12.75
CA ASN A 58 -1.06 -9.01 -11.60
C ASN A 58 0.44 -9.28 -11.32
N ARG A 59 1.33 -8.83 -12.22
CA ARG A 59 2.78 -8.94 -12.05
C ARG A 59 3.45 -7.62 -11.68
N ILE A 60 2.69 -6.52 -11.69
CA ILE A 60 3.21 -5.18 -11.45
C ILE A 60 2.41 -4.49 -10.34
N PRO A 61 2.47 -5.00 -9.09
CA PRO A 61 1.90 -4.29 -7.95
C PRO A 61 2.57 -2.93 -7.77
N VAL A 62 1.80 -1.93 -7.35
CA VAL A 62 2.27 -0.57 -7.10
C VAL A 62 1.85 -0.14 -5.71
N THR A 63 2.79 0.36 -4.90
CA THR A 63 2.46 1.07 -3.66
C THR A 63 2.84 2.53 -3.82
N ILE A 64 1.90 3.44 -3.54
CA ILE A 64 2.16 4.88 -3.49
C ILE A 64 2.33 5.27 -2.02
N ILE A 65 3.47 5.88 -1.70
CA ILE A 65 3.78 6.36 -0.36
C ILE A 65 3.58 7.87 -0.37
N ALA A 66 2.55 8.33 0.34
CA ALA A 66 2.27 9.74 0.48
C ALA A 66 3.25 10.37 1.49
N CYS A 67 4.07 11.29 1.01
CA CYS A 67 5.13 11.96 1.77
C CYS A 67 4.75 13.41 2.09
N THR A 68 3.49 13.67 2.42
CA THR A 68 2.99 15.03 2.71
C THR A 68 1.87 14.99 3.75
N ASP A 69 1.81 16.02 4.60
CA ASP A 69 0.70 16.23 5.55
C ASP A 69 -0.50 16.93 4.88
N ASP A 70 -0.36 17.36 3.62
CA ASP A 70 -1.42 18.00 2.83
C ASP A 70 -2.36 16.96 2.23
N ASN A 71 -3.38 16.59 3.02
CA ASN A 71 -4.42 15.65 2.63
C ASN A 71 -5.20 16.07 1.37
N GLU A 72 -5.31 17.37 1.06
CA GLU A 72 -6.01 17.83 -0.15
C GLU A 72 -5.20 17.48 -1.41
N CYS A 73 -3.87 17.60 -1.34
CA CYS A 73 -2.99 17.24 -2.45
C CYS A 73 -3.02 15.75 -2.78
N ILE A 74 -3.28 14.86 -1.81
CA ILE A 74 -3.23 13.41 -2.01
C ILE A 74 -4.59 12.71 -1.96
N GLY A 75 -5.69 13.43 -1.70
CA GLY A 75 -7.01 12.83 -1.52
C GLY A 75 -7.52 12.01 -2.73
N TYR A 76 -6.97 12.23 -3.92
CA TYR A 76 -7.26 11.40 -5.09
C TYR A 76 -6.72 9.96 -4.96
N LEU A 77 -5.63 9.75 -4.20
CA LEU A 77 -5.00 8.44 -4.00
C LEU A 77 -5.93 7.48 -3.24
N ASN A 78 -6.60 7.97 -2.19
CA ASN A 78 -7.57 7.18 -1.41
C ASN A 78 -8.74 6.66 -2.27
N HIS A 79 -9.05 7.36 -3.36
CA HIS A 79 -10.06 6.91 -4.32
C HIS A 79 -9.55 5.83 -5.27
N TRP A 80 -8.26 5.90 -5.63
CA TRP A 80 -7.62 4.98 -6.55
C TRP A 80 -7.36 3.63 -5.93
N ASP A 81 -6.88 3.65 -4.69
CA ASP A 81 -6.61 2.47 -3.85
C ASP A 81 -7.76 1.43 -3.93
N LYS A 82 -8.99 1.88 -3.67
CA LYS A 82 -10.20 1.04 -3.68
C LYS A 82 -10.65 0.54 -5.06
N LYS A 83 -10.08 1.08 -6.14
CA LYS A 83 -10.61 0.90 -7.51
C LYS A 83 -9.60 0.34 -8.49
N ILE A 84 -8.30 0.44 -8.21
CA ILE A 84 -7.24 -0.01 -9.10
C ILE A 84 -6.69 -1.30 -8.51
N PRO A 85 -6.78 -2.44 -9.22
CA PRO A 85 -6.29 -3.70 -8.67
C PRO A 85 -4.78 -3.65 -8.48
N ASN A 86 -4.28 -4.28 -7.41
CA ASN A 86 -2.85 -4.33 -7.08
C ASN A 86 -2.22 -2.93 -6.96
N LEU A 87 -2.99 -1.96 -6.45
CA LEU A 87 -2.52 -0.66 -6.02
C LEU A 87 -2.80 -0.57 -4.52
N ASP A 88 -1.82 -0.05 -3.78
CA ASP A 88 -1.94 0.28 -2.36
C ASP A 88 -1.47 1.72 -2.16
N VAL A 89 -2.01 2.41 -1.17
CA VAL A 89 -1.64 3.77 -0.79
C VAL A 89 -1.32 3.76 0.71
N ALA A 90 -0.08 4.07 1.03
CA ALA A 90 0.39 4.14 2.41
C ALA A 90 0.71 5.57 2.82
N ASP A 91 0.19 5.98 3.98
CA ASP A 91 0.56 7.22 4.64
C ASP A 91 1.84 7.05 5.48
N ASP A 92 2.23 8.10 6.21
CA ASP A 92 3.34 8.03 7.15
C ASP A 92 3.04 7.05 8.30
N TYR A 93 4.11 6.48 8.88
CA TYR A 93 4.00 5.47 9.95
C TYR A 93 3.08 5.89 11.11
N LYS A 94 3.07 7.17 11.52
CA LYS A 94 2.28 7.59 12.69
C LYS A 94 0.80 7.58 12.37
N SER A 95 0.42 8.05 11.18
CA SER A 95 -0.97 8.05 10.71
C SER A 95 -1.45 6.61 10.51
N GLU A 96 -0.68 5.81 9.77
CA GLU A 96 -0.98 4.39 9.50
C GLU A 96 -1.19 3.60 10.79
N ARG A 97 -0.27 3.74 11.76
CA ARG A 97 -0.38 3.08 13.06
C ARG A 97 -1.64 3.49 13.80
N GLN A 98 -2.03 4.76 13.76
CA GLN A 98 -3.23 5.22 14.43
C GLN A 98 -4.49 4.60 13.81
N GLU A 99 -4.53 4.46 12.49
CA GLU A 99 -5.66 3.85 11.79
C GLU A 99 -5.79 2.35 12.08
N ILE A 100 -4.67 1.63 12.02
CA ILE A 100 -4.63 0.23 12.45
C ILE A 100 -5.07 0.08 13.90
N GLN A 101 -4.59 0.93 14.82
CA GLN A 101 -4.99 0.86 16.23
C GLN A 101 -6.46 1.26 16.48
N LYS A 102 -7.07 2.09 15.61
CA LYS A 102 -8.52 2.38 15.68
C LYS A 102 -9.34 1.13 15.35
N VAL A 103 -8.88 0.30 14.41
CA VAL A 103 -9.60 -0.91 13.98
C VAL A 103 -9.26 -2.14 14.81
N GLN A 104 -7.99 -2.37 15.10
CA GLN A 104 -7.51 -3.56 15.81
C GLN A 104 -7.55 -3.41 17.34
N GLY A 105 -7.56 -2.17 17.84
CA GLY A 105 -7.49 -1.84 19.26
C GLY A 105 -6.18 -1.13 19.64
N LYS A 106 -6.25 -0.30 20.68
CA LYS A 106 -5.16 0.61 21.11
C LYS A 106 -3.84 -0.11 21.45
N ASP A 107 -3.93 -1.34 21.93
CA ASP A 107 -2.78 -2.15 22.35
C ASP A 107 -2.29 -3.09 21.24
N PHE A 108 -2.84 -2.99 20.02
CA PHE A 108 -2.39 -3.81 18.89
C PHE A 108 -0.92 -3.51 18.57
N PRO A 109 -0.05 -4.52 18.53
CA PRO A 109 1.37 -4.33 18.25
C PRO A 109 1.55 -3.99 16.76
N PHE A 110 2.02 -2.76 16.50
CA PHE A 110 2.37 -2.32 15.16
C PHE A 110 3.61 -1.44 15.20
N SER A 111 4.75 -2.06 14.98
CA SER A 111 6.08 -1.45 14.97
C SER A 111 6.36 -0.79 13.62
N PHE A 112 7.48 -0.07 13.56
CA PHE A 112 7.97 0.48 12.29
C PHE A 112 8.38 -0.63 11.30
N GLY A 113 8.84 -1.78 11.80
CA GLY A 113 9.12 -2.95 10.95
C GLY A 113 7.85 -3.48 10.29
N ASP A 114 6.76 -3.59 11.06
CA ASP A 114 5.44 -4.00 10.56
C ASP A 114 4.92 -3.03 9.50
N TYR A 115 5.15 -1.73 9.69
CA TYR A 115 4.85 -0.70 8.69
C TYR A 115 5.62 -0.89 7.38
N VAL A 116 6.94 -1.10 7.45
CA VAL A 116 7.74 -1.36 6.24
C VAL A 116 7.23 -2.61 5.51
N VAL A 117 6.87 -3.66 6.24
CA VAL A 117 6.27 -4.86 5.64
C VAL A 117 4.92 -4.54 4.99
N LYS A 118 4.04 -3.79 5.65
CA LYS A 118 2.76 -3.35 5.07
C LYS A 118 2.99 -2.60 3.76
N VAL A 119 3.86 -1.59 3.72
CA VAL A 119 4.19 -0.82 2.50
C VAL A 119 4.66 -1.73 1.35
N LEU A 120 5.45 -2.76 1.66
CA LEU A 120 5.96 -3.69 0.65
C LEU A 120 4.92 -4.70 0.18
N MET A 121 3.96 -5.07 1.04
CA MET A 121 3.07 -6.20 0.83
C MET A 121 1.62 -5.80 0.54
N GLY A 122 1.17 -4.60 0.87
CA GLY A 122 -0.24 -4.19 0.73
C GLY A 122 -0.77 -4.35 -0.70
N ALA A 123 -0.02 -3.86 -1.70
CA ALA A 123 -0.37 -4.03 -3.11
C ALA A 123 -0.31 -5.49 -3.62
N VAL A 124 0.31 -6.38 -2.85
CA VAL A 124 0.58 -7.78 -3.21
C VAL A 124 -0.41 -8.74 -2.54
N ASP A 125 -0.77 -8.47 -1.29
CA ASP A 125 -1.56 -9.35 -0.44
C ASP A 125 -2.58 -8.53 0.37
N SER A 126 -3.86 -8.85 0.13
CA SER A 126 -5.02 -8.18 0.74
C SER A 126 -5.04 -8.26 2.27
N TRP A 127 -4.33 -9.20 2.89
CA TRP A 127 -4.26 -9.28 4.34
C TRP A 127 -3.56 -8.04 4.92
N PHE A 128 -2.47 -7.58 4.30
CA PHE A 128 -1.73 -6.39 4.74
C PHE A 128 -2.49 -5.10 4.42
N ASP A 129 -3.06 -5.05 3.21
CA ASP A 129 -3.91 -3.96 2.72
C ASP A 129 -5.06 -3.65 3.69
N THR A 130 -5.76 -4.68 4.18
CA THR A 130 -6.98 -4.51 4.98
C THR A 130 -6.75 -4.36 6.49
N LEU A 131 -5.51 -4.24 6.97
CA LEU A 131 -5.18 -4.16 8.41
C LEU A 131 -5.80 -2.95 9.13
N ASP A 132 -6.01 -1.85 8.42
CA ASP A 132 -6.64 -0.61 8.90
C ASP A 132 -8.14 -0.54 8.54
N GLU A 133 -8.66 -1.55 7.84
CA GLU A 133 -10.08 -1.63 7.47
C GLU A 133 -10.87 -2.64 8.30
N ARG A 134 -10.25 -3.78 8.65
CA ARG A 134 -10.97 -4.93 9.23
C ARG A 134 -10.19 -5.57 10.38
N PRO A 135 -10.86 -5.94 11.49
CA PRO A 135 -10.21 -6.67 12.57
C PRO A 135 -9.59 -7.98 12.08
N VAL A 136 -8.36 -8.26 12.50
CA VAL A 136 -7.71 -9.54 12.21
C VAL A 136 -8.47 -10.65 12.91
N THR A 137 -9.07 -11.54 12.13
CA THR A 137 -9.71 -12.73 12.69
C THR A 137 -8.64 -13.76 12.99
N THR A 138 -8.39 -14.01 14.27
CA THR A 138 -7.59 -15.17 14.67
C THR A 138 -8.43 -16.43 14.47
N SER A 139 -8.48 -16.97 13.26
CA SER A 139 -8.90 -18.35 13.04
C SER A 139 -7.78 -19.29 13.49
N GLY A 140 -7.54 -19.33 14.80
CA GLY A 140 -6.74 -20.39 15.40
C GLY A 140 -7.47 -21.73 15.21
N PRO A 141 -6.75 -22.85 14.99
CA PRO A 141 -7.37 -24.17 15.04
C PRO A 141 -8.05 -24.31 16.41
N THR A 142 -9.31 -24.73 16.40
CA THR A 142 -10.18 -24.97 17.56
C THR A 142 -9.62 -26.09 18.46
N GLY A 143 -8.53 -25.79 19.17
CA GLY A 143 -8.04 -26.59 20.28
C GLY A 143 -8.74 -26.12 21.55
N ARG A 144 -9.78 -26.84 21.99
CA ARG A 144 -10.30 -26.78 23.36
C ARG A 144 -9.12 -26.85 24.33
N ARG A 145 -8.79 -25.75 25.01
CA ARG A 145 -7.91 -25.76 26.18
C ARG A 145 -8.62 -25.06 27.33
N THR A 146 -8.95 -25.87 28.32
CA THR A 146 -9.51 -25.50 29.61
C THR A 146 -8.65 -24.47 30.33
N ASN A 147 -9.33 -23.56 31.03
CA ASN A 147 -8.81 -22.47 31.86
C ASN A 147 -7.53 -22.79 32.65
N LYS A 148 -6.48 -21.97 32.44
CA LYS A 148 -5.58 -21.53 33.51
C LYS A 148 -4.87 -20.24 33.10
N ALA A 149 -4.95 -19.23 33.97
CA ALA A 149 -4.37 -17.91 33.80
C ALA A 149 -2.84 -17.95 33.62
N LYS A 150 -2.32 -17.27 32.57
CA LYS A 150 -1.23 -16.27 32.66
C LYS A 150 -0.70 -15.85 31.27
N SER A 151 -0.46 -14.54 31.20
CA SER A 151 0.59 -13.83 30.44
C SER A 151 0.42 -13.63 28.94
N LYS A 152 0.62 -12.36 28.56
CA LYS A 152 0.54 -11.72 27.24
C LYS A 152 1.18 -12.58 26.14
N SER A 153 0.41 -12.93 25.11
CA SER A 153 0.93 -13.36 23.81
C SER A 153 0.93 -12.16 22.88
N SER A 154 2.11 -11.56 22.68
CA SER A 154 2.36 -10.64 21.57
C SER A 154 2.28 -11.45 20.28
N CYS A 155 1.33 -11.11 19.40
CA CYS A 155 1.40 -11.54 18.02
C CYS A 155 2.44 -10.65 17.34
N THR A 156 3.59 -11.22 17.00
CA THR A 156 4.59 -10.57 16.16
C THR A 156 4.33 -11.03 14.73
N ILE A 157 4.21 -10.08 13.80
CA ILE A 157 4.18 -10.40 12.37
C ILE A 157 5.55 -11.01 12.05
N LEU A 158 5.55 -12.28 11.67
CA LEU A 158 6.74 -13.00 11.18
C LEU A 158 6.79 -12.93 9.65
#